data_AF-A0A2A2WAI8-F1
#
_entry.id   AF-A0A2A2WAI8-F1
#
_cell.length_a   1.000
_cell.length_b   1.000
_cell.length_c   1.000
_cell.angle_alpha   90.00
_cell.angle_beta   90.00
_cell.angle_gamma   90.00
#
_symmetry.space_group_name_H-M   'P 1'
#
loop_
_entity.id
_entity.type
_entity.pdbx_description
1 polymer ?
#
loop_
_entity_poly.entity_id
_entity_poly.type
_entity_poly.pdbx_seq_one_letter_code
_entity_poly.pdbx_strand_id
1 'polypeptide(L)'
;MESIGNNISVGLPGPIAAAAKGGDPSLEQMKELGTEFESVFLSMLMKEMRNSLEDGLFGGDGSDSFGGMFDLFIGQHLAQSNAIGVSDLLVEQYSKTQADGGQEQSSGVSFSA
;
A
#
# COMPACT_ATOMS: atom_id res chain seq x y z
N MET A 1 12.63 24.50 -30.63
CA MET A 1 11.45 23.60 -30.58
C MET A 1 11.90 22.35 -29.83
N GLU A 2 12.12 22.50 -28.53
CA GLU A 2 12.57 21.42 -27.65
C GLU A 2 11.34 20.95 -26.88
N SER A 3 10.97 19.69 -27.11
CA SER A 3 9.92 19.00 -26.39
C SER A 3 10.41 18.79 -24.96
N ILE A 4 9.91 19.60 -24.02
CA ILE A 4 10.08 19.35 -22.59
C ILE A 4 9.14 18.19 -22.26
N GLY A 5 9.63 16.97 -22.43
CA GLY A 5 8.96 15.77 -21.96
C GLY A 5 8.93 15.81 -20.44
N ASN A 6 7.75 16.05 -19.88
CA ASN A 6 7.49 16.01 -18.45
C ASN A 6 7.62 14.56 -17.96
N ASN A 7 8.81 14.19 -17.50
CA ASN A 7 9.12 12.89 -16.92
C ASN A 7 8.78 12.88 -15.43
N ILE A 8 7.49 12.74 -15.10
CA ILE A 8 7.11 12.35 -13.74
C ILE A 8 7.55 10.89 -13.56
N SER A 9 8.81 10.71 -13.17
CA SER A 9 9.33 9.45 -12.70
C SER A 9 8.74 9.24 -11.30
N VAL A 10 7.58 8.58 -11.22
CA VAL A 10 7.12 7.96 -9.98
C VAL A 10 8.15 6.88 -9.67
N GLY A 11 9.16 7.24 -8.86
CA GLY A 11 10.09 6.29 -8.31
C GLY A 11 9.29 5.30 -7.48
N LEU A 12 9.31 4.04 -7.89
CA LEU A 12 8.72 2.97 -7.11
C LEU A 12 9.37 2.98 -5.72
N PRO A 13 8.60 3.02 -4.61
CA PRO A 13 9.14 2.96 -3.27
C PRO A 13 10.06 1.73 -3.14
N GLY A 14 11.18 1.90 -2.45
CA GLY A 14 12.22 0.87 -2.29
C GLY A 14 11.72 -0.54 -1.95
N PRO A 15 10.70 -0.71 -1.09
CA PRO A 15 10.10 -2.02 -0.78
C PRO A 15 9.44 -2.69 -1.98
N ILE A 16 8.67 -1.94 -2.77
CA ILE A 16 7.95 -2.48 -3.94
C ILE A 16 8.97 -2.94 -4.99
N ALA A 17 10.07 -2.19 -5.16
CA ALA A 17 11.15 -2.55 -6.07
C ALA A 17 11.93 -3.82 -5.63
N ALA A 18 11.99 -4.09 -4.33
CA ALA A 18 12.62 -5.29 -3.79
C ALA A 18 11.71 -6.52 -3.85
N ALA A 19 10.42 -6.37 -3.52
CA ALA A 19 9.43 -7.44 -3.68
C ALA A 19 9.29 -7.87 -5.16
N ALA A 20 9.36 -6.92 -6.09
CA ALA A 20 9.35 -7.18 -7.53
C ALA A 20 10.59 -7.95 -8.05
N LYS A 21 11.67 -8.06 -7.25
CA LYS A 21 12.91 -8.77 -7.61
C LYS A 21 12.97 -10.22 -7.10
N GLY A 22 11.89 -10.75 -6.53
CA GLY A 22 11.79 -12.18 -6.17
C GLY A 22 12.53 -12.59 -4.90
N GLY A 23 12.91 -11.64 -4.05
CA GLY A 23 13.28 -11.92 -2.66
C GLY A 23 12.07 -11.81 -1.77
N ASP A 24 11.95 -12.66 -0.75
CA ASP A 24 10.93 -12.52 0.28
C ASP A 24 11.03 -11.11 0.90
N PRO A 25 9.97 -10.29 0.82
CA PRO A 25 10.02 -8.96 1.37
C PRO A 25 10.26 -9.03 2.87
N SER A 26 11.17 -8.18 3.36
CA SER A 26 11.45 -8.10 4.79
C SER A 26 10.20 -7.65 5.55
N LEU A 27 10.15 -7.93 6.85
CA LEU A 27 9.05 -7.47 7.71
C LEU A 27 8.86 -5.94 7.64
N GLU A 28 9.96 -5.20 7.51
CA GLU A 28 9.96 -3.75 7.35
C GLU A 28 9.35 -3.32 6.02
N GLN A 29 9.67 -4.03 4.93
CA GLN A 29 9.09 -3.79 3.61
C GLN A 29 7.59 -4.11 3.57
N MET A 30 7.16 -5.16 4.26
CA MET A 30 5.73 -5.48 4.38
C MET A 30 4.97 -4.46 5.22
N LYS A 31 5.62 -3.90 6.25
CA LYS A 31 5.03 -2.80 7.04
C LYS A 31 4.84 -1.54 6.20
N GLU A 32 5.83 -1.19 5.38
CA GLU A 32 5.74 -0.05 4.48
C GLU A 32 4.65 -0.26 3.41
N LEU A 33 4.62 -1.44 2.78
CA LEU A 33 3.56 -1.84 1.85
C LEU A 33 2.16 -1.81 2.49
N GLY A 34 2.04 -2.30 3.73
CA GLY A 34 0.79 -2.26 4.49
C GLY A 34 0.33 -0.82 4.74
N THR A 35 1.26 0.08 5.09
CA THR A 35 0.98 1.51 5.31
C THR A 35 0.53 2.19 4.01
N GLU A 36 1.19 1.88 2.88
CA GLU A 36 0.79 2.39 1.57
C GLU A 36 -0.60 1.89 1.17
N PHE A 37 -0.89 0.61 1.39
CA PHE A 37 -2.22 0.06 1.16
C PHE A 37 -3.29 0.77 1.99
N GLU A 38 -3.04 0.96 3.29
CA GLU A 38 -3.94 1.68 4.20
C GLU A 38 -4.17 3.13 3.73
N SER A 39 -3.15 3.79 3.18
CA SER A 39 -3.28 5.16 2.63
C SER A 39 -4.24 5.24 1.45
N VAL A 40 -4.19 4.26 0.53
CA VAL A 40 -5.09 4.19 -0.63
C VAL A 40 -6.50 3.87 -0.16
N PHE A 41 -6.64 2.91 0.75
CA PHE A 41 -7.93 2.56 1.33
C PHE A 41 -8.60 3.74 2.02
N LEU A 42 -7.86 4.47 2.86
CA LEU A 42 -8.36 5.66 3.55
C LEU A 42 -8.70 6.78 2.58
N SER A 43 -7.92 6.97 1.52
CA SER A 43 -8.24 7.94 0.47
C SER A 43 -9.57 7.59 -0.23
N MET A 44 -9.82 6.30 -0.50
CA MET A 44 -11.11 5.84 -1.04
C MET A 44 -12.25 6.03 -0.04
N LEU A 45 -12.03 5.74 1.24
CA LEU A 45 -13.03 5.95 2.29
C LEU A 45 -13.41 7.43 2.40
N MET A 46 -12.42 8.33 2.41
CA MET A 46 -12.64 9.77 2.44
C MET A 46 -13.40 10.28 1.21
N LYS A 47 -13.09 9.72 0.04
CA LYS A 47 -13.84 9.98 -1.19
C LYS A 47 -15.31 9.58 -1.06
N GLU A 48 -15.61 8.39 -0.56
CA GLU A 48 -17.00 7.93 -0.38
C GLU A 48 -17.73 8.76 0.68
N MET A 49 -17.06 9.13 1.78
CA MET A 49 -17.59 10.05 2.78
C MET A 49 -17.93 11.41 2.15
N ARG A 50 -17.05 11.97 1.31
CA ARG A 50 -17.34 13.22 0.61
C ARG A 50 -18.52 13.07 -0.36
N ASN A 51 -18.57 11.98 -1.12
CA ASN A 51 -19.66 11.71 -2.07
C ASN A 51 -21.02 11.58 -1.36
N SER A 52 -21.03 11.13 -0.09
CA SER A 52 -22.25 11.03 0.71
C SER A 52 -22.79 12.39 1.21
N LEU A 53 -22.01 13.47 1.10
CA LEU A 53 -22.43 14.80 1.52
C LEU A 53 -23.22 15.46 0.38
N GLU A 54 -24.53 15.64 0.56
CA GLU A 54 -25.50 16.07 -0.48
C GLU A 54 -25.12 17.37 -1.22
N ASP A 55 -24.44 18.31 -0.56
CA ASP A 55 -24.09 19.62 -1.14
C ASP A 55 -22.65 19.71 -1.69
N GLY A 56 -21.85 18.64 -1.57
CA GLY A 56 -20.43 18.63 -1.95
C GLY A 56 -19.59 19.61 -1.10
N LEU A 57 -18.58 19.11 -0.36
CA LEU A 57 -17.69 19.98 0.44
C LEU A 57 -16.96 21.06 -0.39
N PHE A 58 -16.88 20.86 -1.70
CA PHE A 58 -16.24 21.74 -2.65
C PHE A 58 -17.27 21.98 -3.77
N GLY A 59 -17.84 23.18 -3.87
CA GLY A 59 -18.81 23.52 -4.91
C GLY A 59 -18.12 23.90 -6.23
N GLY A 60 -18.71 23.49 -7.37
CA GLY A 60 -18.32 23.92 -8.73
C GLY A 60 -17.50 22.91 -9.54
N ASP A 61 -17.36 23.14 -10.86
CA ASP A 61 -16.78 22.19 -11.85
C ASP A 61 -15.32 21.74 -11.60
N GLY A 62 -14.58 22.38 -10.69
CA GLY A 62 -13.20 22.03 -10.33
C GLY A 62 -13.05 21.31 -8.97
N SER A 63 -14.17 21.07 -8.29
CA SER A 63 -14.22 20.54 -6.92
C SER A 63 -13.62 19.15 -6.77
N ASP A 64 -13.80 18.28 -7.76
CA ASP A 64 -13.35 16.89 -7.73
C ASP A 64 -11.83 16.77 -7.69
N SER A 65 -11.12 17.66 -8.38
CA SER A 65 -9.65 17.66 -8.37
C SER A 65 -9.11 18.07 -7.00
N PHE A 66 -9.70 19.09 -6.38
CA PHE A 66 -9.33 19.53 -5.04
C PHE A 66 -9.72 18.50 -3.98
N GLY A 67 -10.91 17.90 -4.10
CA GLY A 67 -11.37 16.82 -3.24
C GLY A 67 -10.50 15.58 -3.34
N GLY A 68 -10.08 15.19 -4.54
CA GLY A 68 -9.15 14.07 -4.73
C GLY A 68 -7.79 14.31 -4.09
N MET A 69 -7.26 15.55 -4.16
CA MET A 69 -6.03 15.90 -3.44
C MET A 69 -6.20 15.91 -1.93
N PHE A 70 -7.33 16.43 -1.45
CA PHE A 70 -7.68 16.40 -0.04
C PHE A 70 -7.73 14.95 0.49
N ASP A 71 -8.42 14.05 -0.21
CA ASP A 71 -8.51 12.64 0.17
C ASP A 71 -7.14 11.99 0.23
N LEU A 72 -6.29 12.27 -0.77
CA LEU A 72 -4.95 11.69 -0.84
C LEU A 72 -4.08 12.14 0.34
N PHE A 73 -4.07 13.43 0.67
CA PHE A 73 -3.28 13.95 1.78
C PHE A 73 -3.79 13.46 3.13
N ILE A 74 -5.10 13.46 3.34
CA ILE A 74 -5.70 12.99 4.60
C ILE A 74 -5.52 11.48 4.74
N GLY A 75 -5.74 10.71 3.67
CA GLY A 75 -5.54 9.26 3.67
C GLY A 75 -4.09 8.88 3.99
N GLN A 76 -3.11 9.59 3.39
CA GLN A 76 -1.70 9.40 3.71
C GLN A 76 -1.36 9.78 5.15
N HIS A 77 -1.88 10.91 5.65
CA HIS A 77 -1.63 11.35 7.02
C HIS A 77 -2.20 10.39 8.07
N LEU A 78 -3.42 9.89 7.83
CA LEU A 78 -4.08 8.93 8.71
C LEU A 78 -3.39 7.56 8.69
N ALA A 79 -2.93 7.10 7.51
CA ALA A 79 -2.17 5.85 7.40
C ALA A 79 -0.83 5.92 8.15
N GLN A 80 -0.12 7.05 8.10
CA GLN A 80 1.13 7.25 8.86
C GLN A 80 0.92 7.15 10.38
N SER A 81 -0.28 7.51 10.85
CA SER A 81 -0.65 7.43 12.27
C SER A 81 -1.24 6.07 12.64
N ASN A 82 -1.28 5.12 11.71
CA ASN A 82 -1.89 3.80 11.87
C ASN A 82 -3.34 3.88 12.39
N ALA A 83 -4.14 4.75 11.77
CA ALA A 83 -5.46 5.14 12.30
C ALA A 83 -6.47 3.99 12.41
N ILE A 84 -6.40 2.99 11.52
CA ILE A 84 -7.33 1.84 11.53
C ILE A 84 -6.59 0.53 11.86
N GLY A 85 -5.31 0.41 11.53
CA GLY A 85 -4.51 -0.77 11.84
C GLY A 85 -4.63 -1.88 10.80
N VAL A 86 -5.08 -1.54 9.58
CA VAL A 86 -5.18 -2.51 8.47
C VAL A 86 -3.79 -2.97 8.04
N SER A 87 -2.80 -2.07 8.08
CA SER A 87 -1.40 -2.37 7.79
C SER A 87 -0.82 -3.43 8.73
N ASP A 88 -1.11 -3.34 10.03
CA ASP A 88 -0.66 -4.32 11.03
C ASP A 88 -1.28 -5.71 10.81
N LEU A 89 -2.57 -5.77 10.46
CA LEU A 89 -3.25 -7.04 10.17
C LEU A 89 -2.66 -7.73 8.92
N LEU A 90 -2.26 -6.95 7.91
CA LEU A 90 -1.59 -7.48 6.72
C LEU A 90 -0.21 -8.05 7.07
N VAL A 91 0.56 -7.35 7.89
CA VAL A 91 1.88 -7.81 8.37
C VAL A 91 1.73 -9.06 9.23
N GLU A 92 0.73 -9.10 10.13
CA GLU A 92 0.45 -10.26 10.96
C GLU A 92 0.12 -11.49 10.11
N GLN A 93 -0.76 -11.35 9.11
CA GLN A 93 -1.10 -12.48 8.24
C GLN A 93 0.05 -12.94 7.37
N TYR A 94 0.85 -12.01 6.85
CA TYR A 94 2.05 -12.36 6.13
C TYR A 94 3.03 -13.14 7.01
N SER A 95 3.26 -12.68 8.26
CA SER A 95 4.14 -13.37 9.20
C SER A 95 3.65 -14.77 9.57
N LYS A 96 2.33 -14.97 9.73
CA LYS A 96 1.72 -16.28 9.97
C LYS A 96 1.90 -17.21 8.78
N THR A 97 1.67 -16.70 7.57
CA THR A 97 1.83 -17.48 6.32
C THR A 97 3.30 -17.89 6.11
N GLN A 98 4.25 -17.00 6.39
CA GLN A 98 5.68 -17.32 6.26
C GLN A 98 6.13 -18.35 7.33
N ALA A 99 5.57 -18.29 8.53
CA ALA A 99 5.84 -19.26 9.59
C ALA A 99 5.30 -20.66 9.27
N ASP A 100 4.17 -20.77 8.56
CA ASP A 100 3.55 -22.03 8.17
C ASP A 100 4.21 -22.65 6.91
N GLY A 101 4.79 -21.83 6.04
CA GLY A 101 5.52 -22.25 4.84
C GLY A 101 6.95 -22.80 5.06
N GLY A 102 7.44 -22.83 6.31
CA GLY A 102 8.80 -23.29 6.66
C GLY A 102 8.92 -24.77 7.06
N GLN A 103 7.85 -25.56 6.94
CA GLN A 103 7.80 -26.96 7.37
C GLN A 103 7.27 -27.88 6.25
N GLU A 104 7.79 -27.78 5.03
CA GLU A 104 7.70 -28.85 4.04
C GLU A 104 9.10 -29.37 3.64
N GLN A 105 9.49 -30.44 4.33
CA GLN A 105 10.23 -31.60 3.82
C GLN A 105 11.75 -31.52 3.59
N SER A 106 12.51 -31.38 4.69
CA SER A 106 13.84 -32.00 4.84
C SER A 106 13.73 -33.37 5.50
N SER A 107 13.04 -34.34 4.89
CA SER A 107 13.10 -35.74 5.36
C SER A 107 12.74 -36.71 4.23
N GLY A 108 13.74 -37.27 3.56
CA GLY A 108 13.50 -38.19 2.44
C GLY A 108 14.75 -38.88 1.90
N VAL A 109 15.38 -39.69 2.76
CA VAL A 109 16.26 -40.85 2.48
C VAL A 109 17.46 -40.71 1.53
N SER A 110 18.65 -40.70 2.15
CA SER A 110 19.90 -41.19 1.55
C SER A 110 19.73 -42.67 1.16
N PHE A 111 19.88 -42.97 -0.13
CA PHE A 111 20.15 -44.34 -0.58
C PHE A 111 21.65 -44.47 -0.84
N SER A 112 22.32 -45.14 0.09
CA SER A 112 23.69 -45.61 -0.06
C SER A 112 23.65 -47.04 -0.60
N ALA A 113 24.04 -47.24 -1.86
CA ALA A 113 24.61 -48.49 -2.38
C ALA A 113 25.33 -48.23 -3.70
#